data_AF-A0A355D5N7-F1
#
_entry.id   AF-A0A355D5N7-F1
#
_cell.length_a   1.000
_cell.length_b   1.000
_cell.length_c   1.000
_cell.angle_alpha   90.00
_cell.angle_beta   90.00
_cell.angle_gamma   90.00
#
_symmetry.space_group_name_H-M   'P 1'
#
loop_
_entity.id
_entity.type
_entity.pdbx_description
1 polymer ?
#
loop_
_entity_poly.entity_id
_entity_poly.type
_entity_poly.pdbx_seq_one_letter_code
_entity_poly.pdbx_strand_id
1 'polypeptide(L)'
;MKKLVSIMVSLIMIVGLTGCSQEKEKNSEESTVIEVEDINGDVVTLNRPAEKIFLGFYIENYLAVSGDFKLDRIVAMSKGETKDLMNAMWSKYAEIIPNLEGCIDTGSIYLDSFSMEKLIEAKPDLVILAPYQAKKIGDGINTIKSLGIPVAVVDYNSFTLDKHVKSTEILGKLLGKEERAKELVENYKSHIKNVEDRVKDIPEDKLKSVYFELASQGPDTYGNSYGNSLWGNILKTAKCKNIAEEKVEEYGPLNPEYVISSNPDIIMFSGQTNSQDKGKQRFEMGFNVNEDRAVETMNMYLKRPGWNNLNAVKNKEVYGFDHSGLRTLYDYVYLQYAAKAIHPEKFKDVDPMKNLNEFYEKYLPVKPAGTFMIKGE
;
A
#
# COMPACT_ATOMS: atom_id res chain seq x y z
N MET A 1 26.92 73.37 62.04
CA MET A 1 26.71 72.07 61.38
C MET A 1 25.44 72.16 60.53
N LYS A 2 25.60 71.94 59.22
CA LYS A 2 24.62 71.68 58.12
C LYS A 2 23.19 72.26 58.32
N LYS A 3 22.82 73.42 57.74
CA LYS A 3 22.44 73.70 56.31
C LYS A 3 21.51 72.62 55.73
N LEU A 4 20.38 72.85 55.07
CA LEU A 4 19.55 74.00 54.62
C LEU A 4 18.25 73.31 54.05
N VAL A 5 17.01 73.80 54.25
CA VAL A 5 16.14 74.48 53.23
C VAL A 5 15.62 73.52 52.13
N SER A 6 14.35 73.47 51.65
CA SER A 6 13.12 74.25 51.81
C SER A 6 11.98 73.63 50.97
N ILE A 7 10.72 73.94 51.32
CA ILE A 7 9.59 74.43 50.48
C ILE A 7 9.07 73.49 49.36
N MET A 8 7.87 72.89 49.47
CA MET A 8 6.50 73.42 49.26
C MET A 8 6.04 73.41 47.78
N VAL A 9 4.73 73.14 47.60
CA VAL A 9 3.84 73.55 46.49
C VAL A 9 3.48 72.48 45.42
N SER A 10 2.30 71.90 45.66
CA SER A 10 1.09 71.85 44.80
C SER A 10 0.95 70.94 43.57
N LEU A 11 -0.21 70.25 43.62
CA LEU A 11 -1.00 69.66 42.55
C LEU A 11 -1.00 70.47 41.24
N ILE A 12 -0.66 69.81 40.13
CA ILE A 12 -1.06 70.20 38.78
C ILE A 12 -1.54 68.95 38.01
N MET A 13 -2.75 69.08 37.48
CA MET A 13 -3.46 68.22 36.55
C MET A 13 -2.76 68.26 35.18
N ILE A 14 -2.39 67.11 34.61
CA ILE A 14 -1.89 67.04 33.22
C ILE A 14 -2.63 65.97 32.43
N VAL A 15 -3.26 66.47 31.37
CA VAL A 15 -3.89 65.79 30.24
C VAL A 15 -2.86 64.96 29.49
N GLY A 16 -3.10 63.65 29.34
CA GLY A 16 -2.28 62.74 28.54
C GLY A 16 -2.90 62.53 27.15
N LEU A 17 -2.21 63.03 26.14
CA LEU A 17 -2.54 62.94 24.71
C LEU A 17 -2.63 61.50 24.21
N THR A 18 -3.63 61.28 23.36
CA THR A 18 -3.80 60.12 22.46
C THR A 18 -2.59 59.95 21.54
N GLY A 19 -1.85 58.87 21.72
CA GLY A 19 -0.88 58.36 20.74
C GLY A 19 -1.33 56.98 20.27
N CYS A 20 -1.89 56.91 19.06
CA CYS A 20 -2.09 55.64 18.36
C CYS A 20 -0.73 55.02 18.02
N SER A 21 -0.29 54.06 18.83
CA SER A 21 0.73 53.09 18.41
C SER A 21 -0.01 51.87 17.87
N GLN A 22 -0.03 51.71 16.55
CA GLN A 22 -0.35 50.44 15.92
C GLN A 22 0.71 49.42 16.36
N GLU A 23 0.35 48.54 17.28
CA GLU A 23 1.00 47.24 17.40
C GLU A 23 0.81 46.51 16.07
N LYS A 24 1.87 46.49 15.26
CA LYS A 24 2.02 45.45 14.24
C LYS A 24 2.21 44.15 14.98
N GLU A 25 1.14 43.39 15.15
CA GLU A 25 1.22 41.95 15.36
C GLU A 25 2.07 41.36 14.24
N LYS A 26 3.33 41.08 14.58
CA LYS A 26 4.12 40.09 13.84
C LYS A 26 3.47 38.75 14.16
N ASN A 27 2.55 38.30 13.30
CA ASN A 27 2.34 36.87 13.11
C ASN A 27 3.66 36.30 12.60
N SER A 28 4.53 35.87 13.52
CA SER A 28 5.50 34.85 13.21
C SER A 28 4.70 33.56 13.06
N GLU A 29 4.31 33.23 11.83
CA GLU A 29 4.08 31.84 11.48
C GLU A 29 5.36 31.09 11.89
N GLU A 30 5.30 30.36 13.01
CA GLU A 30 6.30 29.32 13.27
C GLU A 30 6.23 28.40 12.06
N SER A 31 7.23 28.50 11.18
CA SER A 31 7.44 27.52 10.13
C SER A 31 7.76 26.22 10.85
N THR A 32 6.75 25.39 11.09
CA THR A 32 6.93 24.06 11.64
C THR A 32 7.59 23.23 10.54
N VAL A 33 8.92 23.18 10.59
CA VAL A 33 9.72 22.28 9.77
C VAL A 33 9.25 20.85 10.09
N ILE A 34 8.80 20.15 9.07
CA ILE A 34 8.43 18.74 9.15
C ILE A 34 9.68 17.95 8.80
N GLU A 35 10.18 17.17 9.74
CA GLU A 35 11.27 16.22 9.51
C GLU A 35 10.79 14.80 9.77
N VAL A 36 11.10 13.91 8.85
CA VAL A 36 10.79 12.49 8.98
C VAL A 36 11.88 11.64 8.32
N GLU A 37 12.27 10.56 8.98
CA GLU A 37 13.15 9.56 8.41
C GLU A 37 12.33 8.54 7.60
N ASP A 38 12.69 8.34 6.34
CA ASP A 38 11.98 7.43 5.45
C ASP A 38 12.38 5.94 5.67
N ILE A 39 11.89 5.02 4.83
CA ILE A 39 12.22 3.59 4.96
C ILE A 39 13.71 3.29 4.74
N ASN A 40 14.41 4.11 3.95
CA ASN A 40 15.83 3.93 3.65
C ASN A 40 16.74 4.58 4.70
N GLY A 41 16.18 5.33 5.66
CA GLY A 41 16.95 6.08 6.65
C GLY A 41 17.28 7.51 6.20
N ASP A 42 16.76 7.96 5.06
CA ASP A 42 16.97 9.33 4.59
C ASP A 42 16.07 10.30 5.38
N VAL A 43 16.62 11.41 5.85
CA VAL A 43 15.82 12.49 6.46
C VAL A 43 15.18 13.33 5.36
N VAL A 44 13.86 13.39 5.37
CA VAL A 44 13.03 14.20 4.49
C VAL A 44 12.54 15.42 5.26
N THR A 45 12.87 16.60 4.74
CA THR A 45 12.53 17.89 5.38
C THR A 45 11.57 18.68 4.48
N LEU A 46 10.43 19.10 5.03
CA LEU A 46 9.48 20.02 4.40
C LEU A 46 9.22 21.24 5.28
N ASN A 47 8.99 22.41 4.68
CA ASN A 47 8.62 23.62 5.43
C ASN A 47 7.12 23.74 5.72
N ARG A 48 6.32 22.87 5.10
CA ARG A 48 4.86 22.73 5.27
C ARG A 48 4.44 21.34 4.77
N PRO A 49 3.24 20.85 5.09
CA PRO A 49 2.71 19.66 4.44
C PRO A 49 2.76 19.77 2.91
N ALA A 50 3.06 18.66 2.24
CA ALA A 50 3.20 18.63 0.78
C ALA A 50 1.89 18.96 0.07
N GLU A 51 1.97 19.72 -1.02
CA GLU A 51 0.81 20.19 -1.79
C GLU A 51 0.93 19.89 -3.29
N LYS A 52 2.13 19.57 -3.78
CA LYS A 52 2.40 19.21 -5.18
C LYS A 52 3.22 17.93 -5.20
N ILE A 53 2.54 16.80 -5.25
CA ILE A 53 3.15 15.51 -5.04
C ILE A 53 3.32 14.80 -6.39
N PHE A 54 4.52 14.26 -6.60
CA PHE A 54 4.70 13.14 -7.51
C PHE A 54 4.45 11.85 -6.73
N LEU A 55 3.45 11.07 -7.15
CA LEU A 55 3.14 9.79 -6.55
C LEU A 55 3.59 8.65 -7.47
N GLY A 56 4.67 7.97 -7.07
CA GLY A 56 5.22 6.85 -7.83
C GLY A 56 4.32 5.61 -7.78
N PHE A 57 3.76 5.26 -6.63
CA PHE A 57 2.89 4.09 -6.47
C PHE A 57 1.93 4.27 -5.27
N TYR A 58 1.18 3.23 -4.89
CA TYR A 58 0.33 3.20 -3.69
C TYR A 58 -0.81 4.22 -3.65
N ILE A 59 -1.51 4.41 -4.75
CA ILE A 59 -2.66 5.35 -4.82
C ILE A 59 -3.69 5.14 -3.71
N GLU A 60 -4.08 3.90 -3.39
CA GLU A 60 -5.07 3.65 -2.33
C GLU A 60 -4.53 3.98 -0.93
N ASN A 61 -3.23 3.79 -0.66
CA ASN A 61 -2.64 4.21 0.62
C ASN A 61 -2.57 5.72 0.72
N TYR A 62 -2.20 6.41 -0.37
CA TYR A 62 -2.25 7.87 -0.42
C TYR A 62 -3.67 8.36 -0.15
N LEU A 63 -4.68 7.84 -0.83
CA LEU A 63 -6.09 8.21 -0.65
C LEU A 63 -6.56 7.96 0.79
N ALA A 64 -6.25 6.78 1.33
CA ALA A 64 -6.62 6.39 2.68
C ALA A 64 -6.00 7.35 3.71
N VAL A 65 -4.71 7.64 3.63
CA VAL A 65 -4.02 8.52 4.60
C VAL A 65 -4.38 10.00 4.41
N SER A 66 -4.40 10.49 3.17
CA SER A 66 -4.62 11.90 2.86
C SER A 66 -6.08 12.34 3.07
N GLY A 67 -7.03 11.45 2.78
CA GLY A 67 -8.44 11.83 2.57
C GLY A 67 -8.67 12.70 1.33
N ASP A 68 -7.67 12.85 0.46
CA ASP A 68 -7.73 13.63 -0.77
C ASP A 68 -8.34 12.80 -1.91
N PHE A 69 -9.66 12.57 -1.83
CA PHE A 69 -10.39 11.76 -2.81
C PHE A 69 -10.57 12.40 -4.18
N LYS A 70 -10.04 13.61 -4.38
CA LYS A 70 -9.96 14.27 -5.68
C LYS A 70 -8.57 14.19 -6.30
N LEU A 71 -7.57 13.77 -5.52
CA LEU A 71 -6.14 13.83 -5.85
C LEU A 71 -5.70 15.27 -6.18
N ASP A 72 -6.24 16.28 -5.49
CA ASP A 72 -5.96 17.70 -5.76
C ASP A 72 -4.47 18.04 -5.55
N ARG A 73 -3.77 17.32 -4.66
CA ARG A 73 -2.33 17.53 -4.41
C ARG A 73 -1.42 16.75 -5.36
N ILE A 74 -1.95 15.83 -6.16
CA ILE A 74 -1.12 15.00 -7.06
C ILE A 74 -0.94 15.72 -8.40
N VAL A 75 0.27 16.20 -8.66
CA VAL A 75 0.61 16.90 -9.92
C VAL A 75 1.13 15.94 -10.99
N ALA A 76 1.71 14.82 -10.58
CA ALA A 76 2.22 13.80 -11.48
C ALA A 76 2.19 12.40 -10.86
N MET A 77 2.05 11.39 -11.71
CA MET A 77 2.03 9.98 -11.32
C MET A 77 2.75 9.09 -12.30
N SER A 78 3.32 7.99 -11.80
CA SER A 78 3.67 6.83 -12.63
C SER A 78 2.39 6.03 -12.90
N LYS A 79 1.63 6.40 -13.94
CA LYS A 79 0.30 5.80 -14.17
C LYS A 79 0.38 4.38 -14.72
N GLY A 80 1.42 4.03 -15.48
CA GLY A 80 1.46 2.76 -16.22
C GLY A 80 1.37 1.53 -15.31
N GLU A 81 1.98 1.55 -14.11
CA GLU A 81 1.83 0.45 -13.16
C GLU A 81 0.36 0.15 -12.82
N THR A 82 -0.41 1.18 -12.45
CA THR A 82 -1.81 0.98 -12.04
C THR A 82 -2.74 0.88 -13.24
N LYS A 83 -2.57 1.75 -14.24
CA LYS A 83 -3.43 1.83 -15.43
C LYS A 83 -3.36 0.57 -16.28
N ASP A 84 -2.18 -0.01 -16.45
CA ASP A 84 -2.01 -1.21 -17.28
C ASP A 84 -2.12 -2.50 -16.47
N LEU A 85 -1.40 -2.61 -15.35
CA LEU A 85 -1.32 -3.87 -14.60
C LEU A 85 -2.51 -4.08 -13.65
N MET A 86 -3.23 -3.02 -13.27
CA MET A 86 -4.37 -3.04 -12.35
C MET A 86 -5.59 -2.33 -12.98
N ASN A 87 -5.82 -2.58 -14.28
CA ASN A 87 -6.68 -1.74 -15.12
C ASN A 87 -8.17 -1.69 -14.68
N ALA A 88 -8.68 -2.74 -14.04
CA ALA A 88 -10.04 -2.73 -13.51
C ALA A 88 -10.17 -1.81 -12.29
N MET A 89 -9.16 -1.80 -11.40
CA MET A 89 -9.06 -0.82 -10.33
C MET A 89 -8.94 0.59 -10.93
N TRP A 90 -8.01 0.81 -11.85
CA TRP A 90 -7.82 2.11 -12.51
C TRP A 90 -9.14 2.67 -13.06
N SER A 91 -9.87 1.86 -13.84
CA SER A 91 -11.15 2.27 -14.43
C SER A 91 -12.16 2.73 -13.38
N LYS A 92 -12.26 2.01 -12.24
CA LYS A 92 -13.19 2.36 -11.16
C LYS A 92 -12.83 3.66 -10.45
N TYR A 93 -11.55 3.92 -10.26
CA TYR A 93 -11.10 5.19 -9.69
C TYR A 93 -11.24 6.34 -10.69
N ALA A 94 -10.97 6.10 -11.98
CA ALA A 94 -11.10 7.10 -13.05
C ALA A 94 -12.56 7.57 -13.25
N GLU A 95 -13.55 6.72 -12.95
CA GLU A 95 -14.97 7.09 -12.97
C GLU A 95 -15.32 8.19 -11.96
N ILE A 96 -14.59 8.30 -10.84
CA ILE A 96 -14.99 9.16 -9.71
C ILE A 96 -13.95 10.17 -9.25
N ILE A 97 -12.66 9.96 -9.54
CA ILE A 97 -11.56 10.85 -9.16
C ILE A 97 -11.23 11.77 -10.33
N PRO A 98 -11.60 13.08 -10.27
CA PRO A 98 -11.45 13.97 -11.41
C PRO A 98 -9.99 14.17 -11.86
N ASN A 99 -9.05 14.25 -10.91
CA ASN A 99 -7.64 14.53 -11.24
C ASN A 99 -6.83 13.26 -11.58
N LEU A 100 -7.43 12.07 -11.57
CA LEU A 100 -6.68 10.84 -11.86
C LEU A 100 -6.17 10.82 -13.32
N GLU A 101 -7.01 11.19 -14.28
CA GLU A 101 -6.58 11.37 -15.67
C GLU A 101 -5.94 12.75 -15.90
N GLY A 102 -6.22 13.75 -15.06
CA GLY A 102 -5.75 15.13 -15.19
C GLY A 102 -4.28 15.39 -14.83
N CYS A 103 -3.73 14.65 -13.87
CA CYS A 103 -2.32 14.80 -13.49
C CYS A 103 -1.35 14.31 -14.58
N ILE A 104 -0.11 14.84 -14.58
CA ILE A 104 0.92 14.48 -15.57
C ILE A 104 1.28 12.99 -15.44
N ASP A 105 1.25 12.28 -16.57
CA ASP A 105 1.67 10.87 -16.65
C ASP A 105 3.17 10.76 -16.97
N THR A 106 3.95 10.25 -16.03
CA THR A 106 5.38 10.01 -16.21
C THR A 106 5.69 8.65 -16.81
N GLY A 107 4.70 7.84 -17.17
CA GLY A 107 4.87 6.47 -17.67
C GLY A 107 4.89 5.44 -16.54
N SER A 108 5.79 4.47 -16.63
CA SER A 108 5.96 3.43 -15.61
C SER A 108 7.42 3.19 -15.27
N ILE A 109 7.75 3.28 -13.98
CA ILE A 109 9.08 2.93 -13.49
C ILE A 109 9.27 1.41 -13.60
N TYR A 110 8.24 0.63 -13.28
CA TYR A 110 8.28 -0.82 -13.41
C TYR A 110 8.46 -1.28 -14.87
N LEU A 111 7.74 -0.70 -15.82
CA LEU A 111 7.75 -1.11 -17.25
C LEU A 111 8.79 -0.37 -18.11
N ASP A 112 9.78 0.28 -17.51
CA ASP A 112 10.89 0.95 -18.22
C ASP A 112 10.44 2.09 -19.18
N SER A 113 9.30 2.73 -18.88
CA SER A 113 8.76 3.85 -19.67
C SER A 113 8.77 5.18 -18.90
N PHE A 114 9.44 5.23 -17.75
CA PHE A 114 9.50 6.41 -16.89
C PHE A 114 10.23 7.59 -17.54
N SER A 115 9.64 8.79 -17.44
CA SER A 115 10.21 10.05 -17.93
C SER A 115 10.58 10.98 -16.77
N MET A 116 11.88 11.15 -16.55
CA MET A 116 12.43 12.13 -15.58
C MET A 116 12.07 13.57 -15.98
N GLU A 117 12.08 13.88 -17.28
CA GLU A 117 11.74 15.21 -17.79
C GLU A 117 10.32 15.63 -17.39
N LYS A 118 9.34 14.73 -17.55
CA LYS A 118 7.96 14.98 -17.14
C LYS A 118 7.80 15.14 -15.62
N LEU A 119 8.56 14.38 -14.83
CA LEU A 119 8.58 14.57 -13.37
C LEU A 119 9.05 15.99 -13.01
N ILE A 120 10.14 16.46 -13.64
CA ILE A 120 10.68 17.80 -13.38
C ILE A 120 9.72 18.89 -13.88
N GLU A 121 9.10 18.70 -15.05
CA GLU A 121 8.10 19.61 -15.61
C GLU A 121 6.91 19.82 -14.67
N ALA A 122 6.49 18.76 -13.97
CA ALA A 122 5.39 18.80 -13.01
C ALA A 122 5.68 19.66 -11.76
N LYS A 123 6.96 19.98 -11.51
CA LYS A 123 7.42 20.81 -10.37
C LYS A 123 6.83 20.36 -9.02
N PRO A 124 7.00 19.08 -8.63
CA PRO A 124 6.53 18.62 -7.33
C PRO A 124 7.33 19.25 -6.19
N ASP A 125 6.69 19.45 -5.04
CA ASP A 125 7.31 19.78 -3.76
C ASP A 125 7.60 18.53 -2.89
N LEU A 126 7.18 17.34 -3.34
CA LEU A 126 7.53 16.05 -2.75
C LEU A 126 7.43 14.93 -3.80
N VAL A 127 8.41 14.01 -3.80
CA VAL A 127 8.37 12.75 -4.56
C VAL A 127 8.21 11.59 -3.58
N ILE A 128 7.17 10.77 -3.77
CA ILE A 128 6.92 9.57 -2.96
C ILE A 128 7.15 8.33 -3.84
N LEU A 129 8.02 7.42 -3.39
CA LEU A 129 8.42 6.22 -4.15
C LEU A 129 8.28 4.94 -3.31
N ALA A 130 8.05 3.83 -4.01
CA ALA A 130 8.33 2.49 -3.47
C ALA A 130 9.84 2.18 -3.51
N PRO A 131 10.36 1.22 -2.69
CA PRO A 131 11.80 0.91 -2.68
C PRO A 131 12.33 0.44 -4.03
N TYR A 132 11.55 -0.37 -4.76
CA TYR A 132 11.95 -0.83 -6.09
C TYR A 132 12.03 0.33 -7.09
N GLN A 133 11.18 1.35 -6.94
CA GLN A 133 11.17 2.53 -7.80
C GLN A 133 12.40 3.39 -7.52
N ALA A 134 12.72 3.64 -6.24
CA ALA A 134 13.93 4.35 -5.85
C ALA A 134 15.19 3.63 -6.36
N LYS A 135 15.27 2.31 -6.18
CA LYS A 135 16.36 1.47 -6.70
C LYS A 135 16.49 1.56 -8.22
N LYS A 136 15.37 1.53 -8.94
CA LYS A 136 15.36 1.55 -10.41
C LYS A 136 15.69 2.92 -10.99
N ILE A 137 15.27 4.01 -10.33
CA ILE A 137 15.68 5.37 -10.70
C ILE A 137 17.19 5.58 -10.44
N GLY A 138 17.74 4.98 -9.39
CA GLY A 138 19.17 5.00 -9.09
C GLY A 138 19.70 6.43 -8.91
N ASP A 139 20.79 6.77 -9.60
CA ASP A 139 21.44 8.09 -9.53
C ASP A 139 20.51 9.25 -9.89
N GLY A 140 19.41 8.99 -10.62
CA GLY A 140 18.39 9.99 -10.91
C GLY A 140 17.75 10.60 -9.65
N ILE A 141 17.79 9.90 -8.51
CA ILE A 141 17.33 10.43 -7.22
C ILE A 141 18.17 11.64 -6.79
N ASN A 142 19.48 11.61 -7.01
CA ASN A 142 20.37 12.72 -6.67
C ASN A 142 20.08 13.95 -7.54
N THR A 143 19.75 13.74 -8.82
CA THR A 143 19.29 14.81 -9.71
C THR A 143 18.02 15.47 -9.16
N ILE A 144 17.00 14.69 -8.78
CA ILE A 144 15.77 15.21 -8.16
C ILE A 144 16.09 16.02 -6.90
N LYS A 145 16.88 15.46 -5.98
CA LYS A 145 17.27 16.13 -4.72
C LYS A 145 18.05 17.42 -4.97
N SER A 146 18.96 17.46 -5.96
CA SER A 146 19.75 18.65 -6.31
C SER A 146 18.92 19.82 -6.85
N LEU A 147 17.70 19.54 -7.35
CA LEU A 147 16.73 20.56 -7.75
C LEU A 147 15.92 21.09 -6.56
N GLY A 148 16.25 20.66 -5.34
CA GLY A 148 15.56 21.04 -4.11
C GLY A 148 14.23 20.32 -3.91
N ILE A 149 14.01 19.19 -4.59
CA ILE A 149 12.79 18.39 -4.46
C ILE A 149 13.05 17.24 -3.47
N PRO A 150 12.40 17.23 -2.29
CA PRO A 150 12.51 16.13 -1.33
C PRO A 150 11.96 14.82 -1.90
N VAL A 151 12.62 13.71 -1.56
CA VAL A 151 12.22 12.35 -1.96
C VAL A 151 12.01 11.52 -0.70
N ALA A 152 10.85 10.89 -0.58
CA ALA A 152 10.51 9.98 0.50
C ALA A 152 10.24 8.57 -0.06
N VAL A 153 10.84 7.56 0.57
CA VAL A 153 10.58 6.15 0.25
C VAL A 153 9.70 5.51 1.32
N VAL A 154 8.60 4.89 0.87
CA VAL A 154 7.65 4.15 1.71
C VAL A 154 7.47 2.72 1.18
N ASP A 155 7.28 1.75 2.06
CA ASP A 155 7.31 0.31 1.75
C ASP A 155 6.08 -0.42 2.29
N TYR A 156 5.12 -0.64 1.38
CA TYR A 156 4.02 -1.58 1.56
C TYR A 156 4.26 -2.88 0.76
N ASN A 157 5.31 -2.94 -0.07
CA ASN A 157 5.65 -4.10 -0.90
C ASN A 157 6.11 -5.30 -0.08
N SER A 158 6.78 -5.04 1.04
CA SER A 158 7.35 -6.12 1.86
C SER A 158 6.30 -6.94 2.61
N PHE A 159 5.09 -6.42 2.82
CA PHE A 159 4.08 -7.02 3.72
C PHE A 159 4.69 -7.36 5.09
N THR A 160 5.14 -6.34 5.82
CA THR A 160 5.59 -6.51 7.21
C THR A 160 4.94 -5.44 8.06
N LEU A 161 4.53 -5.80 9.28
CA LEU A 161 3.86 -4.87 10.19
C LEU A 161 4.65 -3.58 10.36
N ASP A 162 5.93 -3.67 10.70
CA ASP A 162 6.78 -2.51 10.97
C ASP A 162 6.87 -1.55 9.78
N LYS A 163 7.04 -2.09 8.57
CA LYS A 163 7.12 -1.26 7.36
C LYS A 163 5.79 -0.63 6.97
N HIS A 164 4.66 -1.33 7.12
CA HIS A 164 3.33 -0.74 6.92
C HIS A 164 3.09 0.40 7.91
N VAL A 165 3.45 0.21 9.18
CA VAL A 165 3.33 1.23 10.23
C VAL A 165 4.20 2.44 9.91
N LYS A 166 5.53 2.25 9.75
CA LYS A 166 6.47 3.35 9.48
C LYS A 166 6.09 4.11 8.20
N SER A 167 5.74 3.41 7.13
CA SER A 167 5.29 4.02 5.87
C SER A 167 4.07 4.91 6.04
N THR A 168 3.11 4.47 6.83
CA THR A 168 1.86 5.21 7.08
C THR A 168 2.10 6.42 7.96
N GLU A 169 2.97 6.31 8.95
CA GLU A 169 3.42 7.44 9.78
C GLU A 169 4.20 8.47 8.95
N ILE A 170 5.07 8.03 8.04
CA ILE A 170 5.78 8.89 7.08
C ILE A 170 4.77 9.68 6.23
N LEU A 171 3.82 8.99 5.60
CA LEU A 171 2.76 9.65 4.83
C LEU A 171 1.93 10.61 5.71
N GLY A 172 1.58 10.19 6.92
CA GLY A 172 0.85 11.03 7.89
C GLY A 172 1.56 12.36 8.14
N LYS A 173 2.86 12.31 8.49
CA LYS A 173 3.66 13.52 8.74
C LYS A 173 3.81 14.40 7.50
N LEU A 174 4.22 13.83 6.37
CA LEU A 174 4.46 14.60 5.14
C LEU A 174 3.20 15.27 4.59
N LEU A 175 2.02 14.71 4.87
CA LEU A 175 0.73 15.20 4.39
C LEU A 175 -0.03 16.05 5.42
N GLY A 176 0.44 16.13 6.66
CA GLY A 176 -0.25 16.79 7.78
C GLY A 176 -1.53 16.06 8.18
N LYS A 177 -1.46 14.73 8.28
CA LYS A 177 -2.55 13.77 8.50
C LYS A 177 -2.22 12.73 9.56
N GLU A 178 -1.43 13.10 10.56
CA GLU A 178 -0.91 12.21 11.60
C GLU A 178 -2.01 11.47 12.37
N GLU A 179 -3.11 12.14 12.75
CA GLU A 179 -4.21 11.48 13.46
C GLU A 179 -4.92 10.43 12.59
N ARG A 180 -5.10 10.71 11.29
CA ARG A 180 -5.69 9.75 10.35
C ARG A 180 -4.74 8.59 10.07
N ALA A 181 -3.44 8.86 9.96
CA ALA A 181 -2.41 7.83 9.85
C ALA A 181 -2.39 6.92 11.08
N LYS A 182 -2.46 7.50 12.29
CA LYS A 182 -2.52 6.75 13.56
C LYS A 182 -3.73 5.81 13.62
N GLU A 183 -4.90 6.28 13.20
CA GLU A 183 -6.10 5.45 13.12
C GLU A 183 -5.92 4.25 12.17
N LEU A 184 -5.38 4.48 10.97
CA LEU A 184 -5.08 3.44 9.99
C LEU A 184 -4.04 2.44 10.49
N VAL A 185 -3.00 2.93 11.17
CA VAL A 185 -1.95 2.13 11.82
C VAL A 185 -2.55 1.20 12.87
N GLU A 186 -3.40 1.71 13.75
CA GLU A 186 -4.01 0.89 14.79
C GLU A 186 -5.01 -0.13 14.21
N ASN A 187 -5.75 0.24 13.16
CA ASN A 187 -6.58 -0.71 12.43
C ASN A 187 -5.74 -1.86 11.85
N TYR A 188 -4.67 -1.55 11.10
CA TYR A 188 -3.79 -2.55 10.50
C TYR A 188 -3.14 -3.45 11.56
N LYS A 189 -2.53 -2.86 12.59
CA LYS A 189 -1.89 -3.59 13.72
C LYS A 189 -2.86 -4.55 14.40
N SER A 190 -4.09 -4.10 14.66
CA SER A 190 -5.09 -4.93 15.33
C SER A 190 -5.45 -6.18 14.53
N HIS A 191 -5.59 -6.06 13.21
CA HIS A 191 -5.94 -7.18 12.34
C HIS A 191 -4.77 -8.15 12.14
N ILE A 192 -3.54 -7.66 11.96
CA ILE A 192 -2.35 -8.52 11.87
C ILE A 192 -2.16 -9.30 13.18
N LYS A 193 -2.18 -8.60 14.32
CA LYS A 193 -2.00 -9.23 15.64
C LYS A 193 -3.08 -10.26 15.94
N ASN A 194 -4.32 -10.02 15.53
CA ASN A 194 -5.41 -10.98 15.71
C ASN A 194 -5.12 -12.32 15.01
N VAL A 195 -4.55 -12.28 13.82
CA VAL A 195 -4.15 -13.50 13.09
C VAL A 195 -3.01 -14.19 13.80
N GLU A 196 -1.93 -13.46 14.12
CA GLU A 196 -0.75 -14.00 14.81
C GLU A 196 -1.12 -14.68 16.12
N ASP A 197 -1.93 -14.02 16.96
CA ASP A 197 -2.36 -14.55 18.26
C ASP A 197 -3.19 -15.83 18.14
N ARG A 198 -3.98 -15.98 17.07
CA ARG A 198 -4.78 -17.20 16.84
C ARG A 198 -3.93 -18.38 16.42
N VAL A 199 -2.83 -18.16 15.68
CA VAL A 199 -2.01 -19.22 15.09
C VAL A 199 -0.71 -19.52 15.86
N LYS A 200 -0.25 -18.64 16.75
CA LYS A 200 1.06 -18.77 17.44
C LYS A 200 1.29 -20.10 18.16
N ASP A 201 0.25 -20.75 18.67
CA ASP A 201 0.36 -22.01 19.43
C ASP A 201 0.19 -23.28 18.57
N ILE A 202 0.03 -23.15 17.25
CA ILE A 202 -0.08 -24.31 16.35
C ILE A 202 1.28 -25.04 16.25
N PRO A 203 1.36 -26.34 16.57
CA PRO A 203 2.60 -27.11 16.43
C PRO A 203 3.08 -27.24 14.99
N GLU A 204 4.41 -27.32 14.78
CA GLU A 204 5.03 -27.40 13.45
C GLU A 204 4.63 -28.64 12.65
N ASP A 205 4.43 -29.78 13.33
CA ASP A 205 3.99 -31.05 12.74
C ASP A 205 2.56 -30.99 12.21
N LYS A 206 1.74 -30.03 12.69
CA LYS A 206 0.35 -29.81 12.26
C LYS A 206 0.19 -28.76 11.16
N LEU A 207 1.26 -28.11 10.74
CA LEU A 207 1.18 -27.10 9.68
C LEU A 207 0.88 -27.76 8.34
N LYS A 208 -0.19 -27.29 7.69
CA LYS A 208 -0.52 -27.63 6.29
C LYS A 208 0.52 -27.05 5.34
N SER A 209 0.84 -27.80 4.31
CA SER A 209 1.67 -27.37 3.19
C SER A 209 0.86 -26.55 2.18
N VAL A 210 1.43 -25.44 1.71
CA VAL A 210 0.76 -24.51 0.79
C VAL A 210 1.64 -24.27 -0.42
N TYR A 211 1.05 -24.45 -1.60
CA TYR A 211 1.58 -23.89 -2.85
C TYR A 211 0.88 -22.59 -3.16
N PHE A 212 1.65 -21.55 -3.47
CA PHE A 212 1.13 -20.26 -3.89
C PHE A 212 1.68 -19.87 -5.26
N GLU A 213 0.83 -19.32 -6.13
CA GLU A 213 1.23 -18.83 -7.45
C GLU A 213 0.50 -17.54 -7.85
N LEU A 214 1.23 -16.57 -8.37
CA LEU A 214 0.66 -15.49 -9.19
C LEU A 214 0.34 -16.04 -10.59
N ALA A 215 -0.92 -16.37 -10.82
CA ALA A 215 -1.43 -17.01 -12.03
C ALA A 215 -1.70 -15.98 -13.15
N SER A 216 -0.64 -15.34 -13.65
CA SER A 216 -0.74 -14.24 -14.62
C SER A 216 -0.28 -14.57 -16.06
N GLN A 217 0.35 -15.73 -16.27
CA GLN A 217 1.02 -16.13 -17.52
C GLN A 217 0.31 -17.26 -18.29
N GLY A 218 -0.94 -17.57 -17.93
CA GLY A 218 -1.69 -18.70 -18.48
C GLY A 218 -1.37 -20.05 -17.84
N PRO A 219 -2.20 -21.08 -18.07
CA PRO A 219 -2.08 -22.38 -17.41
C PRO A 219 -0.86 -23.18 -17.85
N ASP A 220 -0.27 -22.91 -19.01
CA ASP A 220 0.91 -23.64 -19.50
C ASP A 220 2.21 -23.18 -18.85
N THR A 221 2.21 -22.02 -18.18
CA THR A 221 3.39 -21.43 -17.54
C THR A 221 3.14 -21.30 -16.04
N TYR A 222 4.07 -21.80 -15.22
CA TYR A 222 4.02 -21.58 -13.78
C TYR A 222 4.47 -20.16 -13.49
N GLY A 223 3.61 -19.39 -12.84
CA GLY A 223 3.89 -18.01 -12.45
C GLY A 223 4.76 -17.91 -11.21
N ASN A 224 4.91 -16.69 -10.69
CA ASN A 224 5.73 -16.44 -9.51
C ASN A 224 5.11 -17.09 -8.27
N SER A 225 5.87 -17.93 -7.60
CA SER A 225 5.73 -18.23 -6.18
C SER A 225 6.61 -17.29 -5.36
N TYR A 226 6.46 -17.31 -4.03
CA TYR A 226 7.07 -16.32 -3.15
C TYR A 226 7.73 -17.00 -1.95
N GLY A 227 9.01 -16.69 -1.71
CA GLY A 227 9.79 -17.25 -0.61
C GLY A 227 9.55 -16.47 0.67
N ASN A 228 10.35 -15.41 0.87
CA ASN A 228 10.31 -14.54 2.06
C ASN A 228 9.91 -13.09 1.74
N SER A 229 9.02 -12.89 0.76
CA SER A 229 8.52 -11.57 0.36
C SER A 229 7.03 -11.60 0.03
N LEU A 230 6.33 -10.48 0.22
CA LEU A 230 4.93 -10.30 -0.23
C LEU A 230 4.02 -11.46 0.22
N TRP A 231 3.51 -12.30 -0.71
CA TRP A 231 2.69 -13.48 -0.39
C TRP A 231 3.41 -14.50 0.49
N GLY A 232 4.73 -14.63 0.39
CA GLY A 232 5.53 -15.46 1.29
C GLY A 232 5.42 -14.99 2.74
N ASN A 233 5.45 -13.67 2.98
CA ASN A 233 5.25 -13.11 4.32
C ASN A 233 3.81 -13.24 4.81
N ILE A 234 2.82 -13.18 3.91
CA ILE A 234 1.42 -13.50 4.22
C ILE A 234 1.31 -14.96 4.72
N LEU A 235 1.87 -15.91 3.97
CA LEU A 235 1.85 -17.34 4.33
C LEU A 235 2.59 -17.63 5.64
N LYS A 236 3.74 -16.97 5.85
CA LYS A 236 4.49 -17.05 7.10
C LYS A 236 3.67 -16.56 8.29
N THR A 237 3.00 -15.42 8.15
CA THR A 237 2.14 -14.84 9.19
C THR A 237 0.89 -15.69 9.44
N ALA A 238 0.32 -16.29 8.39
CA ALA A 238 -0.78 -17.25 8.49
C ALA A 238 -0.35 -18.61 9.09
N LYS A 239 0.95 -18.81 9.27
CA LYS A 239 1.60 -19.98 9.85
C LYS A 239 1.23 -21.27 9.12
N CYS A 240 1.88 -21.51 7.97
CA CYS A 240 1.82 -22.75 7.21
C CYS A 240 3.22 -23.15 6.71
N LYS A 241 3.34 -24.34 6.10
CA LYS A 241 4.55 -24.76 5.38
C LYS A 241 4.49 -24.26 3.94
N ASN A 242 5.11 -23.13 3.65
CA ASN A 242 5.20 -22.60 2.29
C ASN A 242 6.23 -23.43 1.48
N ILE A 243 5.79 -24.14 0.44
CA ILE A 243 6.71 -25.00 -0.33
C ILE A 243 7.73 -24.20 -1.15
N ALA A 244 7.56 -22.87 -1.26
CA ALA A 244 8.46 -21.99 -1.98
C ALA A 244 9.58 -21.38 -1.11
N GLU A 245 9.47 -21.44 0.23
CA GLU A 245 10.31 -20.67 1.17
C GLU A 245 11.82 -20.88 0.96
N GLU A 246 12.24 -22.11 0.67
CA GLU A 246 13.65 -22.47 0.42
C GLU A 246 13.96 -22.72 -1.07
N LYS A 247 13.00 -22.43 -1.96
CA LYS A 247 13.13 -22.68 -3.41
C LYS A 247 13.29 -21.41 -4.21
N VAL A 248 12.80 -20.28 -3.69
CA VAL A 248 12.95 -18.95 -4.25
C VAL A 248 13.28 -17.98 -3.12
N GLU A 249 14.17 -17.02 -3.37
CA GLU A 249 14.58 -16.05 -2.34
C GLU A 249 13.45 -15.01 -2.09
N GLU A 250 13.17 -14.16 -3.08
CA GLU A 250 12.05 -13.23 -3.04
C GLU A 250 10.82 -13.82 -3.72
N TYR A 251 10.90 -14.01 -5.04
CA TYR A 251 9.84 -14.57 -5.87
C TYR A 251 10.41 -15.23 -7.13
N GLY A 252 9.66 -16.16 -7.70
CA GLY A 252 10.01 -16.83 -8.96
C GLY A 252 9.17 -18.09 -9.18
N PRO A 253 9.17 -18.65 -10.40
CA PRO A 253 8.43 -19.86 -10.69
C PRO A 253 9.05 -21.08 -9.99
N LEU A 254 8.20 -21.97 -9.48
CA LEU A 254 8.64 -23.28 -9.02
C LEU A 254 8.69 -24.27 -10.18
N ASN A 255 9.57 -25.27 -10.07
CA ASN A 255 9.61 -26.38 -11.02
C ASN A 255 8.28 -27.19 -10.96
N PRO A 256 7.64 -27.52 -12.10
CA PRO A 256 6.37 -28.24 -12.12
C PRO A 256 6.41 -29.61 -11.43
N GLU A 257 7.45 -30.41 -11.66
CA GLU A 257 7.60 -31.73 -11.04
C GLU A 257 7.77 -31.61 -9.51
N TYR A 258 8.43 -30.56 -9.05
CA TYR A 258 8.55 -30.24 -7.62
C TYR A 258 7.19 -29.92 -7.00
N VAL A 259 6.35 -29.11 -7.65
CA VAL A 259 4.98 -28.83 -7.17
C VAL A 259 4.17 -30.12 -7.09
N ILE A 260 4.26 -30.97 -8.11
CA ILE A 260 3.52 -32.23 -8.15
C ILE A 260 3.98 -33.20 -7.07
N SER A 261 5.29 -33.40 -6.94
CA SER A 261 5.88 -34.31 -5.96
C SER A 261 5.75 -33.83 -4.51
N SER A 262 5.68 -32.51 -4.29
CA SER A 262 5.40 -31.92 -2.98
C SER A 262 3.97 -32.19 -2.51
N ASN A 263 3.02 -32.40 -3.45
CA ASN A 263 1.61 -32.70 -3.21
C ASN A 263 1.00 -31.86 -2.05
N PRO A 264 0.94 -30.52 -2.22
CA PRO A 264 0.55 -29.61 -1.15
C PRO A 264 -0.87 -29.88 -0.67
N ASP A 265 -1.12 -29.60 0.62
CA ASP A 265 -2.45 -29.71 1.23
C ASP A 265 -3.41 -28.66 0.68
N ILE A 266 -2.90 -27.47 0.34
CA ILE A 266 -3.66 -26.33 -0.18
C ILE A 266 -2.93 -25.72 -1.38
N ILE A 267 -3.71 -25.33 -2.40
CA ILE A 267 -3.25 -24.49 -3.52
C ILE A 267 -3.89 -23.10 -3.40
N MET A 268 -3.08 -22.06 -3.54
CA MET A 268 -3.51 -20.67 -3.53
C MET A 268 -3.03 -19.98 -4.81
N PHE A 269 -3.94 -19.28 -5.47
CA PHE A 269 -3.64 -18.45 -6.64
C PHE A 269 -3.94 -17.00 -6.36
N SER A 270 -3.08 -16.09 -6.81
CA SER A 270 -3.49 -14.71 -7.03
C SER A 270 -3.65 -14.39 -8.51
N GLY A 271 -4.63 -13.57 -8.81
CA GLY A 271 -4.98 -13.13 -10.17
C GLY A 271 -5.23 -11.64 -10.22
N GLN A 272 -5.21 -11.08 -11.43
CA GLN A 272 -5.55 -9.67 -11.68
C GLN A 272 -5.93 -9.49 -13.15
N THR A 273 -6.73 -8.47 -13.45
CA THR A 273 -6.93 -8.03 -14.83
C THR A 273 -5.76 -7.15 -15.29
N ASN A 274 -5.45 -7.14 -16.58
CA ASN A 274 -4.49 -6.19 -17.16
C ASN A 274 -4.86 -5.83 -18.60
N SER A 275 -4.67 -4.55 -18.94
CA SER A 275 -5.13 -3.95 -20.20
C SER A 275 -4.42 -4.50 -21.45
N GLN A 276 -3.21 -5.04 -21.27
CA GLN A 276 -2.31 -5.53 -22.31
C GLN A 276 -2.49 -7.03 -22.61
N ASP A 277 -3.51 -7.67 -22.02
CA ASP A 277 -3.72 -9.12 -22.11
C ASP A 277 -4.77 -9.56 -23.11
N LYS A 278 -5.04 -8.75 -24.14
CA LYS A 278 -5.96 -9.14 -25.21
C LYS A 278 -5.53 -10.51 -25.79
N GLY A 279 -6.35 -11.54 -25.54
CA GLY A 279 -6.14 -12.91 -26.02
C GLY A 279 -5.22 -13.78 -25.15
N LYS A 280 -4.70 -13.29 -24.01
CA LYS A 280 -3.89 -14.10 -23.08
C LYS A 280 -4.77 -14.74 -22.01
N GLN A 281 -4.49 -15.99 -21.68
CA GLN A 281 -5.11 -16.66 -20.55
C GLN A 281 -4.42 -16.23 -19.25
N ARG A 282 -5.22 -16.00 -18.20
CA ARG A 282 -4.75 -15.77 -16.83
C ARG A 282 -5.87 -16.00 -15.85
N PHE A 283 -5.54 -16.06 -14.56
CA PHE A 283 -6.52 -16.02 -13.50
C PHE A 283 -6.99 -14.57 -13.29
N GLU A 284 -8.28 -14.33 -13.48
CA GLU A 284 -8.89 -13.00 -13.36
C GLU A 284 -9.57 -12.86 -12.00
N MET A 285 -9.24 -11.78 -11.29
CA MET A 285 -9.78 -11.40 -9.99
C MET A 285 -9.83 -9.87 -9.88
N GLY A 286 -10.53 -9.37 -8.86
CA GLY A 286 -10.62 -7.96 -8.52
C GLY A 286 -11.89 -7.31 -9.05
N PHE A 287 -11.83 -5.98 -9.23
CA PHE A 287 -12.95 -5.17 -9.69
C PHE A 287 -13.54 -5.67 -11.01
N ASN A 288 -14.87 -5.58 -11.14
CA ASN A 288 -15.64 -5.97 -12.33
C ASN A 288 -15.49 -7.44 -12.77
N VAL A 289 -14.80 -8.30 -12.00
CA VAL A 289 -14.76 -9.75 -12.24
C VAL A 289 -15.88 -10.40 -11.42
N ASN A 290 -16.80 -11.10 -12.07
CA ASN A 290 -17.82 -11.89 -11.38
C ASN A 290 -17.27 -13.27 -10.98
N GLU A 291 -17.95 -13.93 -10.04
CA GLU A 291 -17.48 -15.22 -9.49
C GLU A 291 -17.36 -16.30 -10.56
N ASP A 292 -18.34 -16.41 -11.46
CA ASP A 292 -18.32 -17.37 -12.57
C ASP A 292 -17.04 -17.25 -13.43
N ARG A 293 -16.64 -16.01 -13.75
CA ARG A 293 -15.43 -15.74 -14.52
C ARG A 293 -14.16 -16.07 -13.73
N ALA A 294 -14.14 -15.75 -12.44
CA ALA A 294 -13.03 -16.11 -11.56
C ALA A 294 -12.87 -17.65 -11.48
N VAL A 295 -13.96 -18.38 -11.28
CA VAL A 295 -13.97 -19.86 -11.27
C VAL A 295 -13.54 -20.43 -12.63
N GLU A 296 -14.10 -19.92 -13.74
CA GLU A 296 -13.73 -20.34 -15.09
C GLU A 296 -12.21 -20.20 -15.31
N THR A 297 -11.66 -19.03 -14.98
CA THR A 297 -10.25 -18.73 -15.23
C THR A 297 -9.31 -19.46 -14.27
N MET A 298 -9.70 -19.67 -13.01
CA MET A 298 -8.99 -20.54 -12.06
C MET A 298 -8.93 -21.99 -12.57
N ASN A 299 -10.05 -22.51 -13.07
CA ASN A 299 -10.17 -23.89 -13.54
C ASN A 299 -9.30 -24.19 -14.77
N MET A 300 -8.82 -23.18 -15.49
CA MET A 300 -7.81 -23.38 -16.53
C MET A 300 -6.50 -23.94 -15.95
N TYR A 301 -6.08 -23.44 -14.79
CA TYR A 301 -4.83 -23.84 -14.13
C TYR A 301 -4.91 -25.25 -13.53
N LEU A 302 -6.09 -25.66 -13.08
CA LEU A 302 -6.33 -26.99 -12.50
C LEU A 302 -6.26 -28.13 -13.52
N LYS A 303 -6.27 -27.80 -14.82
CA LYS A 303 -6.15 -28.75 -15.94
C LYS A 303 -4.71 -29.08 -16.31
N ARG A 304 -3.71 -28.51 -15.61
CA ARG A 304 -2.29 -28.81 -15.84
C ARG A 304 -2.02 -30.32 -15.74
N PRO A 305 -1.13 -30.87 -16.59
CA PRO A 305 -0.77 -32.28 -16.52
C PRO A 305 -0.34 -32.71 -15.10
N GLY A 306 -0.91 -33.79 -14.59
CA GLY A 306 -0.63 -34.34 -13.26
C GLY A 306 -1.38 -33.68 -12.10
N TRP A 307 -2.04 -32.53 -12.29
CA TRP A 307 -2.73 -31.82 -11.20
C TRP A 307 -3.98 -32.55 -10.70
N ASN A 308 -4.61 -33.36 -11.55
CA ASN A 308 -5.70 -34.25 -11.16
C ASN A 308 -5.29 -35.28 -10.09
N ASN A 309 -4.00 -35.48 -9.85
CA ASN A 309 -3.49 -36.36 -8.80
C ASN A 309 -3.29 -35.66 -7.44
N LEU A 310 -3.26 -34.32 -7.41
CA LEU A 310 -2.99 -33.54 -6.20
C LEU A 310 -4.16 -33.63 -5.22
N ASN A 311 -3.83 -33.79 -3.93
CA ASN A 311 -4.83 -33.85 -2.88
C ASN A 311 -5.63 -32.54 -2.77
N ALA A 312 -4.97 -31.38 -2.87
CA ALA A 312 -5.63 -30.08 -2.87
C ALA A 312 -6.70 -29.97 -3.97
N VAL A 313 -6.42 -30.47 -5.18
CA VAL A 313 -7.38 -30.45 -6.30
C VAL A 313 -8.55 -31.41 -6.05
N LYS A 314 -8.27 -32.65 -5.64
CA LYS A 314 -9.30 -33.67 -5.34
C LYS A 314 -10.23 -33.25 -4.21
N ASN A 315 -9.69 -32.59 -3.19
CA ASN A 315 -10.42 -32.17 -1.99
C ASN A 315 -10.98 -30.75 -2.10
N LYS A 316 -10.82 -30.08 -3.25
CA LYS A 316 -11.27 -28.70 -3.50
C LYS A 316 -10.68 -27.70 -2.50
N GLU A 317 -9.44 -27.90 -2.08
CA GLU A 317 -8.66 -26.99 -1.25
C GLU A 317 -7.83 -26.04 -2.14
N VAL A 318 -8.52 -25.38 -3.06
CA VAL A 318 -7.96 -24.38 -3.99
C VAL A 318 -8.59 -23.03 -3.67
N TYR A 319 -7.78 -21.98 -3.54
CA TYR A 319 -8.22 -20.65 -3.13
C TYR A 319 -7.66 -19.57 -4.06
N GLY A 320 -8.47 -18.56 -4.33
CA GLY A 320 -8.17 -17.45 -5.22
C GLY A 320 -8.17 -16.11 -4.50
N PHE A 321 -7.23 -15.24 -4.86
CA PHE A 321 -7.00 -13.94 -4.26
C PHE A 321 -6.84 -12.87 -5.35
N ASP A 322 -7.37 -11.67 -5.15
CA ASP A 322 -6.99 -10.52 -5.98
C ASP A 322 -5.55 -10.08 -5.65
N HIS A 323 -4.69 -10.05 -6.66
CA HIS A 323 -3.31 -9.58 -6.53
C HIS A 323 -3.22 -8.05 -6.44
N SER A 324 -4.21 -7.35 -6.98
CA SER A 324 -4.21 -5.88 -7.08
C SER A 324 -4.35 -5.23 -5.72
N GLY A 325 -5.11 -5.83 -4.80
CA GLY A 325 -5.28 -5.29 -3.46
C GLY A 325 -4.12 -5.51 -2.49
N LEU A 326 -3.02 -6.12 -2.91
CA LEU A 326 -1.82 -6.19 -2.10
C LEU A 326 -1.07 -4.87 -2.03
N ARG A 327 -0.22 -4.73 -1.01
CA ARG A 327 0.63 -3.55 -0.78
C ARG A 327 -0.24 -2.36 -0.38
N THR A 328 -1.33 -2.65 0.32
CA THR A 328 -2.35 -1.69 0.72
C THR A 328 -2.56 -1.74 2.23
N LEU A 329 -3.18 -0.70 2.77
CA LEU A 329 -3.58 -0.64 4.17
C LEU A 329 -4.73 -1.58 4.54
N TYR A 330 -5.29 -2.32 3.59
CA TYR A 330 -6.31 -3.34 3.83
C TYR A 330 -5.84 -4.76 3.52
N ASP A 331 -4.59 -4.97 3.07
CA ASP A 331 -4.13 -6.29 2.64
C ASP A 331 -4.07 -7.34 3.77
N TYR A 332 -4.27 -6.92 5.03
CA TYR A 332 -4.58 -7.81 6.15
C TYR A 332 -5.81 -8.71 5.89
N VAL A 333 -6.75 -8.31 5.02
CA VAL A 333 -7.90 -9.15 4.68
C VAL A 333 -7.48 -10.39 3.90
N TYR A 334 -6.46 -10.29 3.04
CA TYR A 334 -5.92 -11.46 2.32
C TYR A 334 -5.17 -12.39 3.27
N LEU A 335 -4.48 -11.84 4.28
CA LEU A 335 -3.94 -12.62 5.38
C LEU A 335 -5.04 -13.35 6.16
N GLN A 336 -6.13 -12.66 6.50
CA GLN A 336 -7.27 -13.29 7.18
C GLN A 336 -7.89 -14.41 6.35
N TYR A 337 -8.04 -14.21 5.04
CA TYR A 337 -8.58 -15.21 4.14
C TYR A 337 -7.65 -16.43 4.00
N ALA A 338 -6.35 -16.21 3.84
CA ALA A 338 -5.35 -17.28 3.84
C ALA A 338 -5.35 -18.05 5.17
N ALA A 339 -5.33 -17.35 6.32
CA ALA A 339 -5.37 -17.96 7.64
C ALA A 339 -6.66 -18.75 7.87
N LYS A 340 -7.81 -18.27 7.37
CA LYS A 340 -9.09 -18.99 7.43
C LYS A 340 -9.10 -20.23 6.54
N ALA A 341 -8.50 -20.18 5.35
CA ALA A 341 -8.35 -21.36 4.49
C ALA A 341 -7.44 -22.42 5.14
N ILE A 342 -6.32 -21.99 5.73
CA ILE A 342 -5.35 -22.90 6.35
C ILE A 342 -5.91 -23.48 7.66
N HIS A 343 -6.50 -22.63 8.51
CA HIS A 343 -6.92 -22.95 9.89
C HIS A 343 -8.41 -22.64 10.14
N PRO A 344 -9.36 -23.26 9.42
CA PRO A 344 -10.77 -22.82 9.39
C PRO A 344 -11.43 -22.78 10.78
N GLU A 345 -11.09 -23.72 11.66
CA GLU A 345 -11.65 -23.80 13.02
C GLU A 345 -11.31 -22.59 13.89
N LYS A 346 -10.15 -21.95 13.67
CA LYS A 346 -9.69 -20.79 14.45
C LYS A 346 -10.23 -19.46 13.96
N PHE A 347 -10.81 -19.43 12.75
CA PHE A 347 -11.23 -18.22 12.06
C PHE A 347 -12.69 -18.28 11.60
N LYS A 348 -13.53 -19.11 12.24
CA LYS A 348 -14.96 -19.23 11.90
C LYS A 348 -15.70 -17.88 11.98
N ASP A 349 -15.33 -17.07 12.96
CA ASP A 349 -15.88 -15.74 13.26
C ASP A 349 -15.31 -14.61 12.39
N VAL A 350 -14.26 -14.87 11.61
CA VAL A 350 -13.62 -13.86 10.77
C VAL A 350 -14.25 -13.88 9.38
N ASP A 351 -14.72 -12.72 8.94
CA ASP A 351 -15.23 -12.47 7.58
C ASP A 351 -14.34 -11.45 6.87
N PRO A 352 -13.38 -11.91 6.05
CA PRO A 352 -12.44 -11.02 5.38
C PRO A 352 -13.10 -10.13 4.33
N MET A 353 -14.18 -10.58 3.67
CA MET A 353 -14.92 -9.78 2.68
C MET A 353 -15.72 -8.68 3.36
N LYS A 354 -16.30 -8.94 4.53
CA LYS A 354 -16.89 -7.88 5.36
C LYS A 354 -15.85 -6.84 5.76
N ASN A 355 -14.69 -7.27 6.25
CA ASN A 355 -13.61 -6.36 6.66
C ASN A 355 -13.08 -5.52 5.49
N LEU A 356 -13.01 -6.09 4.28
CA LEU A 356 -12.66 -5.37 3.06
C LEU A 356 -13.70 -4.26 2.77
N ASN A 357 -14.99 -4.60 2.81
CA ASN A 357 -16.06 -3.62 2.58
C ASN A 357 -16.03 -2.48 3.60
N GLU A 358 -15.84 -2.80 4.89
CA GLU A 358 -15.74 -1.79 5.96
C GLU A 358 -14.54 -0.86 5.77
N PHE A 359 -13.38 -1.39 5.34
CA PHE A 359 -12.22 -0.56 5.04
C PHE A 359 -12.51 0.41 3.88
N TYR A 360 -13.05 -0.11 2.77
CA TYR A 360 -13.38 0.71 1.61
C TYR A 360 -14.41 1.78 1.95
N GLU A 361 -15.49 1.43 2.65
CA GLU A 361 -16.53 2.37 3.08
C GLU A 361 -15.97 3.52 3.92
N LYS A 362 -14.99 3.23 4.78
CA LYS A 362 -14.45 4.21 5.71
C LYS A 362 -13.32 5.06 5.14
N TYR A 363 -12.46 4.47 4.31
CA TYR A 363 -11.18 5.09 3.94
C TYR A 363 -10.97 5.32 2.44
N LEU A 364 -11.83 4.77 1.57
CA LEU A 364 -11.67 4.88 0.12
C LEU A 364 -12.94 5.42 -0.56
N PRO A 365 -12.81 6.07 -1.74
CA PRO A 365 -13.95 6.71 -2.39
C PRO A 365 -14.76 5.75 -3.28
N VAL A 366 -14.28 4.53 -3.52
CA VAL A 366 -14.95 3.50 -4.34
C VAL A 366 -15.54 2.41 -3.43
N LYS A 367 -16.50 1.65 -3.95
CA LYS A 367 -16.93 0.37 -3.35
C LYS A 367 -16.23 -0.80 -4.05
N PRO A 368 -15.75 -1.82 -3.31
CA PRO A 368 -15.06 -2.96 -3.90
C PRO A 368 -16.09 -3.90 -4.56
N ALA A 369 -16.42 -3.62 -5.83
CA ALA A 369 -17.40 -4.40 -6.61
C ALA A 369 -16.69 -5.35 -7.58
N GLY A 370 -16.70 -6.64 -7.25
CA GLY A 370 -16.02 -7.69 -8.00
C GLY A 370 -15.70 -8.89 -7.12
N THR A 371 -14.77 -9.74 -7.55
CA THR A 371 -14.39 -10.97 -6.85
C THR A 371 -12.98 -10.83 -6.32
N PHE A 372 -12.81 -10.62 -5.02
CA PHE A 372 -11.50 -10.38 -4.39
C PHE A 372 -10.93 -11.62 -3.70
N MET A 373 -11.82 -12.58 -3.40
CA MET A 373 -11.53 -13.83 -2.71
C MET A 373 -12.49 -14.89 -3.22
N ILE A 374 -12.01 -16.09 -3.50
CA ILE A 374 -12.89 -17.19 -3.95
C ILE A 374 -12.32 -18.55 -3.59
N LYS A 375 -13.16 -19.51 -3.20
CA LYS A 375 -12.76 -20.92 -3.05
C LYS A 375 -13.13 -21.65 -4.34
N GLY A 376 -12.19 -22.41 -4.90
CA GLY A 376 -12.42 -23.24 -6.07
C GLY A 376 -13.45 -24.34 -5.78
N GLU A 377 -14.24 -24.68 -6.81
CA GLU A 377 -15.32 -25.68 -6.75
C GLU A 377 -14.95 -27.03 -7.33
#